data_AF-G3GV99-F1
#
_entry.id   AF-G3GV99-F1
#
_cell.length_a   1.000
_cell.length_b   1.000
_cell.length_c   1.000
_cell.angle_alpha   90.00
_cell.angle_beta   90.00
_cell.angle_gamma   90.00
#
_symmetry.space_group_name_H-M   'P 1'
#
loop_
_entity.id
_entity.type
_entity.pdbx_description
1 polymer ?
#
loop_
_entity_poly.entity_id
_entity_poly.type
_entity_poly.pdbx_seq_one_letter_code
_entity_poly.pdbx_strand_id
1 'polypeptide(L)'
;MATELKTLVLTGQWEALYDEISQFRKACGEAHLKTILATGELSPLTNVYKASLVAMMAGSDFIKTSTGKETVNATFPVAIVMLRAIRDFFWKTGNKVDFKPAGGIRTAKESLAWLSLIKEELGEEWLTPDLFRIGASSLLSDIERQIYHHVTGQYAAYHYLPMS
;
A
#
# COMPACT_ATOMS: atom_id res chain seq x y z
N MET A 1 -3.98 1.82 18.36
CA MET A 1 -3.69 2.37 17.02
C MET A 1 -4.39 1.60 15.89
N ALA A 2 -3.85 0.53 15.27
CA ALA A 2 -4.57 -0.08 14.12
C ALA A 2 -5.95 -0.67 14.47
N THR A 3 -6.13 -1.15 15.70
CA THR A 3 -7.39 -1.74 16.19
C THR A 3 -8.52 -0.73 16.38
N GLU A 4 -8.20 0.52 16.71
CA GLU A 4 -9.20 1.58 16.95
C GLU A 4 -9.80 2.10 15.64
N LEU A 5 -8.94 2.46 14.67
CA LEU A 5 -9.38 2.91 13.34
C LEU A 5 -10.29 1.90 12.64
N LYS A 6 -9.97 0.61 12.75
CA LYS A 6 -10.80 -0.47 12.19
C LYS A 6 -12.22 -0.46 12.76
N THR A 7 -12.35 -0.31 14.07
CA THR A 7 -13.65 -0.28 14.74
C THR A 7 -14.50 0.89 14.25
N LEU A 8 -13.88 2.06 14.04
CA LEU A 8 -14.57 3.23 13.50
C LEU A 8 -15.09 2.97 12.07
N VAL A 9 -14.30 2.33 11.21
CA VAL A 9 -14.72 1.96 9.85
C VAL A 9 -15.90 0.97 9.89
N LEU A 10 -15.80 -0.10 10.67
CA LEU A 10 -16.82 -1.15 10.74
C LEU A 10 -18.14 -0.65 11.37
N THR A 11 -18.07 0.38 12.21
CA THR A 11 -19.25 1.02 12.82
C THR A 11 -19.72 2.26 12.05
N GLY A 12 -19.08 2.61 10.94
CA GLY A 12 -19.47 3.73 10.07
C GLY A 12 -19.20 5.12 10.67
N GLN A 13 -18.32 5.23 11.65
CA GLN A 13 -17.95 6.49 12.32
C GLN A 13 -16.86 7.24 11.51
N TRP A 14 -17.24 7.73 10.33
CA TRP A 14 -16.30 8.34 9.37
C TRP A 14 -15.70 9.67 9.84
N GLU A 15 -16.47 10.50 10.56
CA GLU A 15 -15.99 11.77 11.11
C GLU A 15 -14.95 11.53 12.20
N ALA A 16 -15.21 10.61 13.13
CA ALA A 16 -14.24 10.22 14.16
C ALA A 16 -12.95 9.65 13.54
N LEU A 17 -13.08 8.85 12.48
CA LEU A 17 -11.93 8.34 11.74
C LEU A 17 -11.11 9.47 11.10
N TYR A 18 -11.78 10.46 10.51
CA TYR A 18 -11.13 11.64 9.94
C TYR A 18 -10.38 12.44 11.02
N ASP A 19 -11.03 12.71 12.14
CA ASP A 19 -10.46 13.50 13.23
C ASP A 19 -9.24 12.81 13.85
N GLU A 20 -9.30 11.49 14.04
CA GLU A 20 -8.19 10.72 14.59
C GLU A 20 -6.97 10.75 13.65
N ILE A 21 -7.17 10.50 12.35
CA ILE A 21 -6.07 10.56 11.37
C ILE A 21 -5.52 11.99 11.24
N SER A 22 -6.38 13.01 11.30
CA SER A 22 -5.96 14.41 11.24
C SER A 22 -5.11 14.81 12.45
N GLN A 23 -5.41 14.27 13.63
CA GLN A 23 -4.57 14.43 14.81
C GLN A 23 -3.19 13.79 14.62
N PHE A 24 -3.12 12.59 14.03
CA PHE A 24 -1.84 11.96 13.69
C PHE A 24 -1.07 12.77 12.65
N ARG A 25 -1.74 13.29 11.62
CA ARG A 25 -1.13 14.15 10.61
C ARG A 25 -0.52 15.39 11.24
N LYS A 26 -1.23 16.03 12.17
CA LYS A 26 -0.71 17.17 12.93
C LYS A 26 0.51 16.78 13.77
N ALA A 27 0.47 15.63 14.43
CA ALA A 27 1.58 15.14 15.25
C ALA A 27 2.83 14.78 14.43
N CYS A 28 2.67 14.40 13.16
CA CYS A 28 3.79 14.08 12.28
C CYS A 28 4.65 15.28 11.85
N GLY A 29 4.15 16.52 11.96
CA GLY A 29 4.89 17.72 11.53
C GLY A 29 5.24 17.66 10.04
N GLU A 30 6.54 17.67 9.70
CA GLU A 30 7.03 17.56 8.31
C GLU A 30 7.18 16.11 7.83
N ALA A 31 7.11 15.11 8.72
CA ALA A 31 7.28 13.71 8.34
C ALA A 31 6.06 13.20 7.56
N HIS A 32 6.24 12.29 6.60
CA HIS A 32 5.11 11.69 5.91
C HIS A 32 4.29 10.78 6.82
N LEU A 33 2.97 10.97 6.81
CA LEU A 33 2.02 10.09 7.48
C LEU A 33 1.62 8.95 6.55
N LYS A 34 1.70 7.74 7.10
CA LYS A 34 1.17 6.55 6.45
C LYS A 34 0.05 5.93 7.25
N THR A 35 -1.12 5.87 6.64
CA THR A 35 -2.26 5.17 7.21
C THR A 35 -2.30 3.73 6.71
N ILE A 36 -2.28 2.78 7.66
CA ILE A 36 -2.44 1.36 7.39
C ILE A 36 -3.88 0.95 7.66
N LEU A 37 -4.61 0.53 6.63
CA LEU A 37 -6.05 0.30 6.73
C LEU A 37 -6.43 -1.11 7.20
N ALA A 38 -5.48 -2.06 7.25
CA ALA A 38 -5.76 -3.47 7.57
C ALA A 38 -6.93 -4.03 6.75
N THR A 39 -6.87 -3.81 5.44
CA THR A 39 -8.00 -4.01 4.50
C THR A 39 -8.58 -5.42 4.47
N GLY A 40 -7.81 -6.44 4.87
CA GLY A 40 -8.29 -7.81 5.00
C GLY A 40 -9.42 -7.98 6.02
N GLU A 41 -9.58 -7.03 6.93
CA GLU A 41 -10.60 -7.03 7.99
C GLU A 41 -11.70 -5.98 7.75
N LEU A 42 -11.65 -5.25 6.63
CA LEU A 42 -12.58 -4.15 6.31
C LEU A 42 -13.63 -4.55 5.27
N SER A 43 -14.09 -5.80 5.26
CA SER A 43 -15.21 -6.19 4.40
C SER A 43 -16.48 -5.39 4.77
N PRO A 44 -17.32 -4.99 3.80
CA PRO A 44 -17.18 -5.13 2.34
C PRO A 44 -16.22 -4.10 1.71
N LEU A 45 -15.85 -4.27 0.43
CA LEU A 45 -14.95 -3.37 -0.31
C LEU A 45 -15.38 -1.88 -0.30
N THR A 46 -16.65 -1.58 -0.08
CA THR A 46 -17.13 -0.19 0.09
C THR A 46 -16.52 0.47 1.33
N ASN A 47 -16.25 -0.27 2.40
CA ASN A 47 -15.54 0.22 3.57
C ASN A 47 -14.08 0.52 3.26
N VAL A 48 -13.41 -0.33 2.47
CA VAL A 48 -12.03 -0.08 2.00
C VAL A 48 -11.95 1.22 1.20
N TYR A 49 -12.88 1.44 0.27
CA TYR A 49 -12.95 2.68 -0.52
C TYR A 49 -13.14 3.92 0.37
N LYS A 50 -14.15 3.88 1.26
CA LYS A 50 -14.45 5.00 2.16
C LYS A 50 -13.31 5.29 3.12
N ALA A 51 -12.72 4.26 3.73
CA ALA A 51 -11.58 4.41 4.63
C ALA A 51 -10.36 5.00 3.90
N SER A 52 -10.13 4.61 2.63
CA SER A 52 -9.08 5.20 1.80
C SER A 52 -9.32 6.69 1.56
N LEU A 53 -10.54 7.08 1.16
CA LEU A 53 -10.87 8.50 0.98
C LEU A 53 -10.73 9.30 2.28
N VAL A 54 -11.25 8.79 3.40
CA VAL A 54 -11.17 9.47 4.70
C VAL A 54 -9.71 9.67 5.11
N ALA A 55 -8.88 8.64 4.98
CA ALA A 55 -7.45 8.76 5.28
C ALA A 55 -6.76 9.83 4.44
N MET A 56 -7.03 9.90 3.14
CA MET A 56 -6.45 10.91 2.25
C MET A 56 -6.97 12.32 2.56
N MET A 57 -8.28 12.47 2.80
CA MET A 57 -8.88 13.75 3.19
C MET A 57 -8.33 14.26 4.53
N ALA A 58 -8.01 13.36 5.47
CA ALA A 58 -7.39 13.68 6.75
C ALA A 58 -5.87 13.98 6.64
N GLY A 59 -5.31 13.94 5.43
CA GLY A 59 -3.93 14.34 5.15
C GLY A 59 -2.91 13.20 5.18
N SER A 60 -3.34 11.94 5.06
CA SER A 60 -2.40 10.82 4.90
C SER A 60 -1.67 10.91 3.56
N ASP A 61 -0.35 11.00 3.57
CA ASP A 61 0.47 11.02 2.35
C ASP A 61 0.55 9.63 1.68
N PHE A 62 0.40 8.57 2.48
CA PHE A 62 0.44 7.17 2.03
C PHE A 62 -0.79 6.42 2.53
N ILE A 63 -1.43 5.65 1.66
CA ILE A 63 -2.37 4.60 2.10
C ILE A 63 -1.74 3.22 1.89
N LYS A 64 -1.82 2.39 2.93
CA LYS A 64 -1.22 1.05 2.97
C LYS A 64 -2.30 0.00 3.17
N THR A 65 -2.20 -1.13 2.45
CA THR A 65 -3.15 -2.24 2.56
C THR A 65 -3.17 -2.86 3.96
N SER A 66 -2.03 -3.36 4.45
CA SER A 66 -1.95 -4.13 5.70
C SER A 66 -0.64 -3.92 6.45
N THR A 67 -0.54 -4.37 7.71
CA THR A 67 0.72 -4.32 8.46
C THR A 67 1.71 -5.36 7.95
N GLY A 68 1.23 -6.45 7.34
CA GLY A 68 2.02 -7.60 6.91
C GLY A 68 2.00 -8.76 7.93
N LYS A 69 1.18 -8.63 8.98
CA LYS A 69 1.05 -9.59 10.08
C LYS A 69 -0.34 -10.25 10.12
N GLU A 70 -1.28 -9.75 9.33
CA GLU A 70 -2.64 -10.24 9.22
C GLU A 70 -2.73 -11.52 8.39
N THR A 71 -3.81 -12.30 8.56
CA THR A 71 -4.07 -13.50 7.75
C THR A 71 -4.29 -13.15 6.28
N VAL A 72 -5.01 -12.06 6.01
CA VAL A 72 -5.28 -11.55 4.66
C VAL A 72 -4.59 -10.19 4.51
N ASN A 73 -3.66 -10.12 3.56
CA ASN A 73 -2.83 -8.94 3.31
C ASN A 73 -3.24 -8.25 1.98
N ALA A 74 -2.29 -7.69 1.24
CA ALA A 74 -2.57 -7.12 -0.07
C ALA A 74 -3.17 -8.16 -1.03
N THR A 75 -4.29 -7.79 -1.66
CA THR A 75 -4.92 -8.56 -2.75
C THR A 75 -5.27 -7.61 -3.88
N PHE A 76 -5.31 -8.09 -5.12
CA PHE A 76 -5.64 -7.24 -6.27
C PHE A 76 -7.04 -6.59 -6.19
N PRO A 77 -8.11 -7.28 -5.73
CA PRO A 77 -9.43 -6.63 -5.61
C PRO A 77 -9.42 -5.44 -4.63
N VAL A 78 -8.75 -5.59 -3.49
CA VAL A 78 -8.56 -4.49 -2.52
C VAL A 78 -7.76 -3.36 -3.14
N ALA A 79 -6.66 -3.70 -3.83
CA ALA A 79 -5.78 -2.71 -4.45
C ALA A 79 -6.50 -1.88 -5.50
N ILE A 80 -7.26 -2.51 -6.40
CA ILE A 80 -8.08 -1.79 -7.40
C ILE A 80 -8.98 -0.76 -6.72
N VAL A 81 -9.64 -1.13 -5.62
CA VAL A 81 -10.52 -0.23 -4.87
C VAL A 81 -9.77 0.94 -4.26
N MET A 82 -8.61 0.70 -3.65
CA MET A 82 -7.78 1.76 -3.07
C MET A 82 -7.20 2.69 -4.15
N LEU A 83 -6.73 2.14 -5.27
CA LEU A 83 -6.19 2.91 -6.40
C LEU A 83 -7.28 3.78 -7.04
N ARG A 84 -8.50 3.26 -7.19
CA ARG A 84 -9.63 4.06 -7.65
C ARG A 84 -9.98 5.18 -6.68
N ALA A 85 -9.92 4.93 -5.37
CA ALA A 85 -10.07 6.01 -4.39
C ALA A 85 -8.99 7.09 -4.58
N ILE A 86 -7.72 6.72 -4.77
CA ILE A 86 -6.62 7.66 -5.03
C ILE A 86 -6.90 8.46 -6.31
N ARG A 87 -7.30 7.80 -7.40
CA ARG A 87 -7.64 8.46 -8.67
C ARG A 87 -8.76 9.48 -8.49
N ASP A 88 -9.85 9.07 -7.85
CA ASP A 88 -11.01 9.93 -7.64
C ASP A 88 -10.65 11.12 -6.74
N PHE A 89 -9.81 10.91 -5.72
CA PHE A 89 -9.29 11.96 -4.85
C PHE A 89 -8.40 12.95 -5.63
N PHE A 90 -7.48 12.44 -6.45
CA PHE A 90 -6.61 13.25 -7.29
C PHE A 90 -7.42 14.10 -8.29
N TRP A 91 -8.39 13.50 -8.98
CA TRP A 91 -9.25 14.24 -9.92
C TRP A 91 -10.06 15.36 -9.27
N LYS A 92 -10.42 15.20 -7.99
CA LYS A 92 -11.16 16.23 -7.24
C LYS A 92 -10.28 17.31 -6.63
N THR A 93 -9.05 16.98 -6.25
CA THR A 93 -8.22 17.85 -5.40
C THR A 93 -6.92 18.32 -6.04
N GLY A 94 -6.46 17.63 -7.09
CA GLY A 94 -5.11 17.79 -7.65
C GLY A 94 -3.98 17.20 -6.79
N ASN A 95 -4.29 16.66 -5.61
CA ASN A 95 -3.29 16.14 -4.69
C ASN A 95 -3.01 14.66 -4.96
N LYS A 96 -1.72 14.31 -5.04
CA LYS A 96 -1.28 12.91 -5.23
C LYS A 96 -1.03 12.26 -3.87
N VAL A 97 -1.42 10.99 -3.76
CA VAL A 97 -1.20 10.15 -2.58
C VAL A 97 -0.51 8.86 -3.02
N ASP A 98 0.47 8.42 -2.25
CA ASP A 98 1.20 7.18 -2.51
C ASP A 98 0.35 5.95 -2.15
N PHE A 99 0.49 4.91 -2.96
CA PHE A 99 -0.02 3.58 -2.67
C PHE A 99 1.09 2.60 -2.28
N LYS A 100 0.94 1.95 -1.11
CA LYS A 100 1.84 0.86 -0.68
C LYS A 100 1.10 -0.45 -0.41
N PRO A 101 1.09 -1.41 -1.36
CA PRO A 101 0.65 -2.76 -1.06
C PRO A 101 1.69 -3.43 -0.16
N ALA A 102 1.24 -4.22 0.80
CA ALA A 102 2.11 -4.91 1.73
C ALA A 102 1.57 -6.27 2.15
N GLY A 103 2.52 -7.17 2.46
CA GLY A 103 2.26 -8.51 2.94
C GLY A 103 1.94 -9.48 1.79
N GLY A 104 2.62 -10.64 1.79
CA GLY A 104 2.38 -11.72 0.83
C GLY A 104 3.14 -11.62 -0.50
N ILE A 105 3.69 -10.45 -0.84
CA ILE A 105 4.42 -10.22 -2.11
C ILE A 105 5.84 -10.78 -1.99
N ARG A 106 6.14 -11.88 -2.69
CA ARG A 106 7.40 -12.63 -2.48
C ARG A 106 8.28 -12.78 -3.70
N THR A 107 7.74 -12.60 -4.91
CA THR A 107 8.49 -12.87 -6.14
C THR A 107 8.58 -11.66 -7.07
N ALA A 108 9.67 -11.57 -7.82
CA ALA A 108 9.87 -10.55 -8.84
C ALA A 108 8.71 -10.56 -9.86
N LYS A 109 8.27 -11.75 -10.27
CA LYS A 109 7.12 -11.91 -11.19
C LYS A 109 5.83 -11.32 -10.62
N GLU A 110 5.55 -11.56 -9.34
CA GLU A 110 4.38 -10.98 -8.66
C GLU A 110 4.49 -9.45 -8.59
N SER A 111 5.68 -8.91 -8.34
CA SER A 111 5.91 -7.46 -8.31
C SER A 111 5.60 -6.77 -9.64
N LEU A 112 5.82 -7.45 -10.78
CA LEU A 112 5.46 -6.93 -12.10
C LEU A 112 3.95 -6.75 -12.24
N ALA A 113 3.15 -7.68 -11.72
CA ALA A 113 1.69 -7.55 -11.75
C ALA A 113 1.21 -6.34 -10.93
N TRP A 114 1.87 -6.06 -9.80
CA TRP A 114 1.61 -4.85 -9.02
C TRP A 114 1.97 -3.58 -9.79
N LEU A 115 3.16 -3.51 -10.39
CA LEU A 115 3.58 -2.37 -11.22
C LEU A 115 2.62 -2.12 -12.39
N SER A 116 2.21 -3.18 -13.09
CA SER A 116 1.22 -3.08 -14.17
C SER A 116 -0.10 -2.50 -13.64
N LEU A 117 -0.60 -2.98 -12.49
CA LEU A 117 -1.84 -2.46 -11.92
C LEU A 117 -1.76 -0.96 -11.60
N ILE A 118 -0.64 -0.48 -11.06
CA ILE A 118 -0.45 0.96 -10.80
C ILE A 118 -0.47 1.75 -12.11
N LYS A 119 0.25 1.26 -13.12
CA LYS A 119 0.31 1.91 -14.43
C LYS A 119 -1.08 2.04 -15.06
N GLU A 120 -1.89 0.98 -14.99
CA GLU A 120 -3.22 0.97 -15.59
C GLU A 120 -4.22 1.86 -14.84
N GLU A 121 -4.22 1.85 -13.50
CA GLU A 121 -5.22 2.62 -12.73
C GLU A 121 -4.82 4.08 -12.48
N LEU A 122 -3.52 4.39 -12.35
CA LEU A 122 -3.00 5.72 -11.97
C LEU A 122 -2.02 6.35 -12.98
N GLY A 123 -1.49 5.58 -13.94
CA GLY A 123 -0.54 6.07 -14.93
C GLY A 123 0.93 5.98 -14.51
N GLU A 124 1.84 6.28 -15.45
CA GLU A 124 3.29 6.15 -15.24
C GLU A 124 3.84 7.11 -14.16
N GLU A 125 3.19 8.25 -13.94
CA GLU A 125 3.62 9.23 -12.94
C GLU A 125 3.62 8.66 -11.50
N TRP A 126 2.78 7.64 -11.24
CA TRP A 126 2.76 6.95 -9.94
C TRP A 126 3.83 5.86 -9.81
N LEU A 127 4.55 5.51 -10.87
CA LEU A 127 5.63 4.51 -10.84
C LEU A 127 6.97 5.11 -10.36
N THR A 128 6.91 5.94 -9.32
CA THR A 128 8.08 6.57 -8.72
C THR A 128 8.19 6.18 -7.25
N PRO A 129 9.40 6.22 -6.65
CA PRO A 129 9.58 5.90 -5.23
C PRO A 129 8.78 6.80 -4.27
N ASP A 130 8.28 7.95 -4.72
CA ASP A 130 7.51 8.89 -3.91
C ASP A 130 6.01 8.62 -3.94
N LEU A 131 5.53 7.85 -4.92
CA LEU A 131 4.10 7.58 -5.14
C LEU A 131 3.74 6.10 -5.17
N PHE A 132 4.72 5.22 -5.26
CA PHE A 132 4.51 3.78 -5.15
C PHE A 132 5.66 3.07 -4.46
N ARG A 133 5.31 2.21 -3.50
CA ARG A 133 6.29 1.36 -2.79
C ARG A 133 5.73 0.00 -2.48
N ILE A 134 6.50 -1.06 -2.66
CA ILE A 134 6.12 -2.42 -2.23
C ILE A 134 6.58 -2.66 -0.79
N GLY A 135 5.66 -3.08 0.08
CA GLY A 135 5.97 -3.53 1.44
C GLY A 135 6.26 -5.02 1.48
N ALA A 136 7.53 -5.40 1.38
CA ALA A 136 7.97 -6.78 1.40
C ALA A 136 9.22 -6.98 2.26
N SER A 137 9.48 -8.23 2.65
CA SER A 137 10.69 -8.65 3.37
C SER A 137 11.53 -9.61 2.52
N SER A 138 10.93 -10.69 2.02
CA SER A 138 11.65 -11.72 1.24
C SER A 138 11.75 -11.43 -0.26
N LEU A 139 11.05 -10.40 -0.76
CA LEU A 139 11.02 -10.08 -2.20
C LEU A 139 12.40 -9.68 -2.74
N LEU A 140 13.20 -8.99 -1.92
CA LEU A 140 14.54 -8.54 -2.33
C LEU A 140 15.42 -9.73 -2.73
N SER A 141 15.45 -10.79 -1.91
CA SER A 141 16.23 -11.99 -2.18
C SER A 141 15.81 -12.68 -3.48
N ASP A 142 14.51 -12.71 -3.80
CA ASP A 142 14.04 -13.26 -5.08
C ASP A 142 14.47 -12.37 -6.26
N ILE A 143 14.38 -11.05 -6.14
CA ILE A 143 14.84 -10.11 -7.17
C ILE A 143 16.34 -10.28 -7.43
N GLU A 144 17.17 -10.32 -6.37
CA GLU A 144 18.61 -10.54 -6.50
C GLU A 144 18.91 -11.86 -7.22
N ARG A 145 18.17 -12.92 -6.88
CA ARG A 145 18.29 -14.23 -7.54
C ARG A 145 17.91 -14.18 -9.02
N GLN A 146 16.86 -13.46 -9.39
CA GLN A 146 16.46 -13.29 -10.80
C GLN A 146 17.50 -12.49 -11.58
N ILE A 147 18.05 -11.42 -11.00
CA ILE A 147 19.11 -10.61 -11.62
C ILE A 147 20.37 -11.45 -11.79
N TYR A 148 20.80 -12.18 -10.76
CA TYR A 148 21.96 -13.05 -10.83
C TYR A 148 21.81 -14.09 -11.93
N HIS A 149 20.65 -14.74 -12.04
CA HIS A 149 20.36 -15.69 -13.12
C HIS A 149 20.37 -15.02 -14.49
N HIS A 150 19.79 -13.82 -14.63
CA HIS A 150 19.79 -13.09 -15.89
C HIS A 150 21.20 -12.75 -16.38
N VAL A 151 22.11 -12.39 -15.47
CA VAL A 151 23.49 -11.99 -15.80
C VAL A 151 24.42 -13.19 -15.99
N THR A 152 24.27 -14.25 -15.18
CA THR A 152 25.23 -15.37 -15.14
C THR A 152 24.74 -16.64 -15.84
N GLY A 153 23.44 -16.75 -16.12
CA GLY A 153 22.80 -17.98 -16.62
C GLY A 153 22.64 -19.09 -15.56
N GLN A 154 22.96 -18.83 -14.29
CA GLN A 154 22.88 -19.80 -13.20
C GLN A 154 22.09 -19.23 -12.01
N TYR A 155 21.42 -20.08 -11.23
CA TYR A 155 20.79 -19.61 -9.99
C TYR A 155 21.81 -19.58 -8.86
N ALA A 156 21.93 -18.43 -8.18
CA ALA A 156 22.71 -18.32 -6.95
C ALA A 156 22.08 -19.18 -5.83
N ALA A 157 22.92 -19.86 -5.05
CA ALA A 157 22.52 -20.36 -3.74
C ALA A 157 22.33 -19.16 -2.80
N TYR A 158 21.39 -19.27 -1.84
CA TYR A 158 21.01 -18.14 -0.99
C TYR A 158 22.21 -17.47 -0.32
N HIS A 159 23.15 -18.23 0.25
CA HIS A 159 24.35 -17.69 0.95
C HIS A 159 25.34 -16.88 0.09
N TYR A 160 25.15 -16.83 -1.24
CA TYR A 160 25.90 -15.92 -2.11
C TYR A 160 25.20 -14.58 -2.33
N LEU A 161 23.96 -14.42 -1.85
CA LEU A 161 23.19 -13.20 -1.96
C LEU A 161 23.49 -12.29 -0.76
N PRO A 162 23.72 -10.97 -0.97
CA PRO A 162 24.13 -10.06 0.10
C PRO A 162 23.15 -9.95 1.27
N MET A 163 21.86 -10.21 1.01
CA MET A 163 20.75 -9.97 1.94
C MET A 163 20.01 -11.25 2.34
N SER A 164 20.61 -12.43 2.13
CA SER A 164 20.05 -13.75 2.49
C SER A 164 20.30 -14.17 3.93
#